data_AF-A0A6M3XKZ5-F1
#
_entry.id   AF-A0A6M3XKZ5-F1
#
_cell.length_a   1.000
_cell.length_b   1.000
_cell.length_c   1.000
_cell.angle_alpha   90.00
_cell.angle_beta   90.00
_cell.angle_gamma   90.00
#
_symmetry.space_group_name_H-M   'P 1'
#
loop_
_entity.id
_entity.type
_entity.pdbx_description
1 polymer ?
#
loop_
_entity_poly.entity_id
_entity_poly.type
_entity_poly.pdbx_seq_one_letter_code
_entity_poly.pdbx_strand_id
1 'polypeptide(L)'
;MLKKISDEEVWFKEWCKEALGIGLLTKFTDEVIPMSLSDKVTIPGIVQLKTITKKVDRFLMHPHTYKPDFFVVLSREIPELKLLDNSQNTYPVFIDVKGEFTGRKNSSNYTFPLNQKWVYDKYQIYINKVIPTIFFKTTWCPQSIRNGKRGMPLKKWSTYPTKEEYLRCLK
;
A
#
# COMPACT_ATOMS: atom_id res chain seq x y z
N MET A 1 -11.26 16.55 -5.67
CA MET A 1 -10.00 16.39 -6.43
C MET A 1 -9.69 14.90 -6.43
N LEU A 2 -9.75 14.22 -7.57
CA LEU A 2 -9.50 12.76 -7.64
C LEU A 2 -8.01 12.49 -7.38
N LYS A 3 -7.67 11.56 -6.48
CA LYS A 3 -6.27 11.12 -6.25
C LYS A 3 -5.75 10.56 -7.59
N LYS A 4 -4.67 11.15 -8.12
CA LYS A 4 -3.96 10.57 -9.26
C LYS A 4 -3.30 9.28 -8.78
N ILE A 5 -3.74 8.14 -9.31
CA ILE A 5 -3.16 6.82 -9.04
C ILE A 5 -1.78 6.77 -9.71
N SER A 6 -0.77 6.25 -9.00
CA SER A 6 0.58 6.07 -9.55
C SER A 6 0.62 4.90 -10.54
N ASP A 7 1.60 4.89 -11.45
CA ASP A 7 1.76 3.78 -12.38
C ASP A 7 2.02 2.47 -11.62
N GLU A 8 2.77 2.52 -10.52
CA GLU A 8 3.03 1.38 -9.65
C GLU A 8 1.76 0.82 -8.99
N GLU A 9 0.86 1.69 -8.50
CA GLU A 9 -0.45 1.28 -7.97
C GLU A 9 -1.29 0.62 -9.07
N VAL A 10 -1.27 1.15 -10.30
CA VAL A 10 -1.93 0.53 -11.46
C VAL A 10 -1.34 -0.85 -11.76
N TRP A 11 -0.02 -0.98 -11.78
CA TRP A 11 0.65 -2.25 -12.07
C TRP A 11 0.28 -3.32 -11.04
N PHE A 12 0.32 -2.96 -9.75
CA PHE A 12 -0.05 -3.89 -8.68
C PHE A 12 -1.54 -4.25 -8.71
N LYS A 13 -2.41 -3.30 -9.08
CA LYS A 13 -3.85 -3.56 -9.27
C LYS A 13 -4.11 -4.58 -10.38
N GLU A 14 -3.38 -4.49 -11.49
CA GLU A 14 -3.45 -5.48 -12.58
C GLU A 14 -2.97 -6.87 -12.12
N TRP A 15 -1.92 -6.92 -11.29
CA TRP A 15 -1.47 -8.16 -10.67
C TRP A 15 -2.56 -8.77 -9.79
N CYS A 16 -3.24 -7.97 -8.97
CA CYS A 16 -4.33 -8.45 -8.12
C CYS A 16 -5.50 -9.03 -8.94
N LYS A 17 -5.84 -8.42 -10.08
CA LYS A 17 -6.88 -8.94 -10.98
C LYS A 17 -6.51 -10.31 -11.54
N GLU A 18 -5.28 -10.47 -12.02
CA GLU A 18 -4.83 -11.76 -12.53
C GLU A 18 -4.77 -12.81 -11.42
N ALA A 19 -4.24 -12.44 -10.24
CA ALA A 19 -4.15 -13.30 -9.07
C ALA A 19 -5.53 -13.75 -8.57
N LEU A 20 -6.54 -12.88 -8.62
CA LEU A 20 -7.94 -13.22 -8.36
C LEU A 20 -8.47 -14.22 -9.40
N GLY A 21 -8.18 -14.00 -10.69
CA GLY A 21 -8.65 -14.87 -11.78
C GLY A 21 -8.09 -16.30 -11.74
N ILE A 22 -6.95 -16.52 -11.09
CA ILE A 22 -6.35 -17.85 -10.88
C ILE A 22 -6.59 -18.40 -9.46
N GLY A 23 -7.37 -17.70 -8.64
CA GLY A 23 -7.72 -18.13 -7.29
C GLY A 23 -6.57 -18.04 -6.29
N LEU A 24 -5.54 -17.22 -6.51
CA LEU A 24 -4.53 -16.87 -5.48
C LEU A 24 -5.07 -15.84 -4.49
N LEU A 25 -5.92 -14.92 -4.97
CA LEU A 25 -6.70 -14.03 -4.12
C LEU A 25 -8.15 -14.53 -4.06
N THR A 26 -8.78 -14.36 -2.90
CA THR A 26 -10.24 -14.46 -2.77
C THR A 26 -10.90 -13.10 -2.95
N LYS A 27 -10.20 -12.02 -2.58
CA LYS A 27 -10.68 -10.64 -2.67
C LYS A 27 -9.53 -9.65 -2.71
N PHE A 28 -9.72 -8.50 -3.37
CA PHE A 28 -8.91 -7.30 -3.12
C PHE A 28 -9.74 -6.02 -3.25
N THR A 29 -9.28 -4.93 -2.62
CA THR A 29 -9.86 -3.59 -2.75
C THR A 29 -8.79 -2.50 -2.52
N ASP A 30 -8.91 -1.38 -3.22
CA ASP A 30 -8.16 -0.14 -3.01
C ASP A 30 -8.93 0.91 -2.16
N GLU A 31 -10.16 0.57 -1.74
CA GLU A 31 -11.01 1.40 -0.90
C GLU A 31 -10.75 1.19 0.60
N VAL A 32 -9.47 1.22 1.00
CA VAL A 32 -9.09 0.99 2.40
C VAL A 32 -9.50 2.19 3.27
N ILE A 33 -10.07 1.90 4.44
CA ILE A 33 -10.46 2.92 5.42
C ILE A 33 -9.17 3.48 6.07
N PRO A 34 -9.00 4.82 6.14
CA PRO A 34 -7.89 5.42 6.87
C PRO A 34 -7.91 5.06 8.36
N MET A 35 -6.74 4.72 8.90
CA MET A 35 -6.53 4.45 10.32
C MET A 35 -6.03 5.70 11.03
N SER A 36 -6.64 6.08 12.15
CA SER A 36 -6.17 7.19 12.98
C SER A 36 -4.97 6.76 13.82
N LEU A 37 -3.79 7.32 13.60
CA LEU A 37 -2.59 7.00 14.36
C LEU A 37 -2.47 7.89 15.60
N SER A 38 -2.66 9.19 15.45
CA SER A 38 -2.69 10.13 16.58
C SER A 38 -3.84 11.10 16.46
N ASP A 39 -4.47 11.40 17.60
CA ASP A 39 -5.50 12.42 17.65
C ASP A 39 -4.91 13.83 17.60
N LYS A 40 -5.78 14.78 17.32
CA LYS A 40 -5.45 16.19 17.28
C LYS A 40 -5.20 16.71 18.69
N VAL A 41 -4.07 17.39 18.91
CA VAL A 41 -3.75 18.00 20.21
C VAL A 41 -3.91 19.51 20.12
N THR A 42 -4.69 20.08 21.04
CA THR A 42 -4.94 21.52 21.15
C THR A 42 -4.43 22.06 22.47
N ILE A 43 -4.07 23.35 22.48
CA ILE A 43 -3.72 24.08 23.69
C ILE A 43 -4.58 25.34 23.80
N PRO A 44 -5.02 25.72 25.01
CA PRO A 44 -5.76 26.96 25.20
C PRO A 44 -4.81 28.13 24.90
N GLY A 45 -5.21 28.98 23.95
CA GLY A 45 -4.50 30.19 23.58
C GLY A 45 -5.35 31.42 23.86
N ILE A 46 -4.70 32.57 23.97
CA ILE A 46 -5.37 33.86 24.01
C ILE A 46 -5.16 34.54 22.67
N VAL A 47 -6.24 35.03 22.07
CA VAL A 47 -6.18 35.89 20.89
C VAL A 47 -6.73 37.24 21.29
N GLN A 48 -5.88 38.26 21.23
CA GLN A 48 -6.28 39.64 21.46
C GLN A 48 -6.76 40.23 20.13
N LEU A 49 -8.05 40.52 20.06
CA LEU A 49 -8.64 41.32 18.99
C LEU A 49 -8.57 42.80 19.38
N LYS A 50 -8.85 43.70 18.43
CA LYS A 50 -8.76 45.15 18.67
C LYS A 50 -9.53 45.64 19.90
N THR A 51 -10.63 44.97 20.28
CA THR A 51 -11.50 45.38 21.40
C THR A 51 -11.74 44.30 22.44
N ILE A 52 -11.37 43.04 22.18
CA ILE A 52 -11.77 41.89 23.01
C ILE A 52 -10.65 40.85 23.06
N THR A 53 -10.41 40.30 24.25
CA THR A 53 -9.54 39.15 24.45
C THR A 53 -10.38 37.88 24.48
N LYS A 54 -10.14 36.95 23.55
CA LYS A 54 -10.88 35.68 23.46
C LYS A 54 -9.96 34.50 23.75
N LYS A 55 -10.41 33.56 24.59
CA LYS A 55 -9.78 32.24 24.71
C LYS A 55 -10.13 31.41 23.47
N VAL A 56 -9.12 30.94 22.77
CA VAL A 56 -9.26 30.14 21.55
C VAL A 56 -8.32 28.96 21.64
N ASP A 57 -8.83 27.76 21.35
CA ASP A 57 -7.99 26.57 21.26
C ASP A 57 -7.11 26.66 20.01
N ARG A 58 -5.80 26.67 20.21
CA ARG A 58 -4.81 26.64 19.14
C ARG A 58 -4.36 25.21 18.90
N PHE A 59 -4.13 24.85 17.65
CA PHE A 59 -3.64 23.53 17.28
C PHE A 59 -2.16 23.43 17.60
N LEU A 60 -1.79 22.49 18.47
CA LEU A 60 -0.40 22.17 18.78
C LEU A 60 0.12 21.10 17.81
N MET A 61 -0.66 20.03 17.61
CA MET A 61 -0.30 18.94 16.71
C MET A 61 -1.49 18.55 15.83
N HIS A 62 -1.22 18.32 14.56
CA HIS A 62 -2.20 17.78 13.63
C HIS A 62 -2.50 16.31 13.94
N PRO A 63 -3.74 15.85 13.69
CA PRO A 63 -4.01 14.42 13.74
C PRO A 63 -3.20 13.74 12.64
N HIS A 64 -2.72 12.53 12.92
CA HIS A 64 -1.97 11.72 11.97
C HIS A 64 -2.81 10.52 11.58
N THR A 65 -3.06 10.35 10.29
CA THR A 65 -3.81 9.19 9.77
C THR A 65 -2.97 8.47 8.73
N TYR A 66 -3.17 7.16 8.62
CA TYR A 66 -2.49 6.33 7.66
C TYR A 66 -3.49 5.47 6.89
N LYS A 67 -3.38 5.48 5.56
CA LYS A 67 -4.23 4.69 4.67
C LYS A 67 -3.32 3.81 3.79
N PRO A 68 -3.38 2.47 3.94
CA PRO A 68 -2.78 1.54 2.99
C PRO A 68 -3.39 1.71 1.60
N ASP A 69 -2.63 1.34 0.56
CA ASP A 69 -3.11 1.45 -0.82
C ASP A 69 -4.08 0.33 -1.17
N PHE A 70 -3.84 -0.89 -0.66
CA PHE A 70 -4.67 -2.05 -0.94
C PHE A 70 -4.92 -2.90 0.32
N PHE A 71 -6.06 -3.56 0.32
CA PHE A 71 -6.37 -4.70 1.18
C PHE A 71 -6.63 -5.91 0.30
N VAL A 72 -5.90 -6.99 0.53
CA VAL A 72 -6.04 -8.25 -0.21
C VAL A 72 -6.33 -9.38 0.76
N VAL A 73 -7.05 -10.39 0.31
CA VAL A 73 -7.27 -11.63 1.05
C VAL A 73 -6.73 -12.76 0.19
N LEU A 74 -5.70 -13.43 0.69
CA LEU A 74 -5.07 -14.54 -0.02
C LEU A 74 -5.84 -15.84 0.25
N SER A 75 -5.96 -16.70 -0.76
CA SER A 75 -6.49 -18.06 -0.61
C SER A 75 -5.45 -19.07 -0.11
N ARG A 76 -4.17 -18.71 -0.23
CA ARG A 76 -3.00 -19.49 0.19
C ARG A 76 -1.85 -18.55 0.52
N GLU A 77 -0.84 -19.06 1.22
CA GLU A 77 0.37 -18.29 1.51
C GLU A 77 1.13 -17.95 0.22
N ILE A 78 1.64 -16.71 0.16
CA ILE A 78 2.53 -16.22 -0.89
C ILE A 78 3.81 -15.77 -0.15
N PRO A 79 4.95 -16.46 -0.32
CA PRO A 79 6.17 -16.20 0.46
C PRO A 79 6.65 -14.74 0.42
N GLU A 80 6.36 -14.04 -0.67
CA GLU A 80 6.72 -12.64 -0.87
C GLU A 80 5.92 -11.66 0.00
N LEU A 81 4.81 -12.09 0.58
CA LEU A 81 3.95 -11.29 1.46
C LEU A 81 4.01 -11.84 2.88
N LYS A 82 4.39 -10.98 3.83
CA LYS A 82 4.44 -11.39 5.23
C LYS A 82 3.04 -11.49 5.80
N LEU A 83 2.75 -12.67 6.36
CA LEU A 83 1.51 -12.99 7.05
C LEU A 83 1.80 -12.99 8.56
N LEU A 84 1.00 -12.25 9.33
CA LEU A 84 1.14 -12.22 10.78
C LEU A 84 0.18 -13.17 11.50
N ASP A 85 -0.94 -13.51 10.87
CA ASP A 85 -1.96 -14.36 11.49
C ASP A 85 -2.36 -15.47 10.52
N ASN A 86 -2.16 -16.71 10.96
CA ASN A 86 -2.46 -17.94 10.23
C ASN A 86 -3.71 -18.65 10.79
N SER A 87 -4.48 -18.00 11.66
CA SER A 87 -5.53 -18.67 12.44
C SER A 87 -6.79 -19.06 11.65
N GLN A 88 -6.96 -18.57 10.42
CA GLN A 88 -8.10 -18.90 9.56
C GLN A 88 -7.58 -19.06 8.12
N ASN A 89 -8.07 -20.04 7.36
CA ASN A 89 -7.64 -20.45 6.00
C ASN A 89 -7.65 -19.34 4.90
N THR A 90 -7.72 -18.07 5.28
CA THR A 90 -7.61 -16.89 4.44
C THR A 90 -6.70 -15.88 5.13
N TYR A 91 -5.79 -15.27 4.36
CA TYR A 91 -4.78 -14.40 4.92
C TYR A 91 -5.07 -12.95 4.56
N PRO A 92 -5.64 -12.13 5.46
CA PRO A 92 -5.85 -10.71 5.23
C PRO A 92 -4.50 -9.97 5.23
N VAL A 93 -4.22 -9.23 4.17
CA VAL A 93 -2.96 -8.52 4.00
C VAL A 93 -3.23 -7.07 3.58
N PHE A 94 -2.66 -6.14 4.34
CA PHE A 94 -2.64 -4.73 3.98
C PHE A 94 -1.37 -4.42 3.21
N ILE A 95 -1.50 -3.72 2.09
CA ILE A 95 -0.41 -3.44 1.16
C ILE A 95 -0.29 -1.94 0.93
N ASP A 96 0.93 -1.47 0.90
CA ASP A 96 1.30 -0.11 0.52
C ASP A 96 2.33 -0.20 -0.62
N VAL A 97 2.00 0.42 -1.74
CA VAL A 97 2.76 0.33 -2.99
C VAL A 97 3.74 1.50 -3.07
N LYS A 98 4.99 1.19 -3.39
CA LYS A 98 6.08 2.17 -3.46
C LYS A 98 6.90 2.00 -4.75
N GLY A 99 7.45 3.12 -5.23
CA GLY A 99 8.37 3.13 -6.37
C GLY A 99 9.77 2.63 -6.02
N GLU A 100 10.55 2.28 -7.05
CA GLU A 100 11.88 1.67 -6.96
C GLU A 100 12.99 2.67 -6.58
N PHE A 101 12.81 3.97 -6.87
CA PHE A 101 13.85 4.98 -6.66
C PHE A 101 13.43 6.08 -5.69
N THR A 102 14.31 6.30 -4.72
CA THR A 102 14.17 7.30 -3.67
C THR A 102 15.48 8.07 -3.56
N GLY A 103 15.58 9.18 -4.27
CA GLY A 103 16.59 10.18 -3.95
C GLY A 103 16.40 10.68 -2.51
N ARG A 104 17.42 11.35 -1.95
CA ARG A 104 17.42 11.93 -0.57
C ARG A 104 16.25 12.88 -0.26
N LYS A 105 15.43 13.25 -1.26
CA LYS A 105 14.26 14.14 -1.15
C LYS A 105 12.92 13.42 -0.97
N ASN A 106 12.85 12.09 -1.00
CA ASN A 106 11.60 11.36 -0.79
C ASN A 106 11.32 11.17 0.71
N SER A 107 10.49 12.04 1.28
CA SER A 107 9.98 11.93 2.65
C SER A 107 9.31 10.58 2.93
N SER A 108 8.69 9.98 1.91
CA SER A 108 8.00 8.68 1.97
C SER A 108 8.89 7.51 2.42
N ASN A 109 10.19 7.59 2.21
CA ASN A 109 11.13 6.55 2.65
C ASN A 109 11.34 6.50 4.15
N TYR A 110 11.24 7.64 4.80
CA TYR A 110 11.40 7.75 6.24
C TYR A 110 10.04 7.61 6.93
N THR A 111 8.98 8.15 6.33
CA THR A 111 7.65 8.10 6.93
C THR A 111 7.01 6.73 6.83
N PHE A 112 7.26 5.94 5.78
CA PHE A 112 6.66 4.61 5.67
C PHE A 112 7.06 3.68 6.83
N PRO A 113 8.35 3.46 7.16
CA PRO A 113 8.72 2.61 8.31
C PRO A 113 8.16 3.10 9.64
N LEU A 114 8.06 4.42 9.83
CA LEU A 114 7.46 5.00 11.04
C LEU A 114 5.96 4.71 11.12
N ASN A 115 5.24 4.95 10.02
CA ASN A 115 3.81 4.65 9.93
C ASN A 115 3.54 3.16 10.11
N GLN A 116 4.34 2.29 9.49
CA GLN A 116 4.23 0.85 9.64
C GLN A 116 4.38 0.43 11.11
N LYS A 117 5.38 0.97 11.82
CA LYS A 117 5.56 0.72 13.27
C LYS A 117 4.36 1.19 14.08
N TRP A 118 3.85 2.40 13.82
CA TRP A 118 2.71 2.96 14.55
C TRP A 118 1.40 2.21 14.28
N VAL A 119 1.16 1.79 13.04
CA VAL A 119 0.01 0.96 12.69
C VAL A 119 0.10 -0.38 13.41
N TYR A 120 1.28 -1.00 13.40
CA TYR A 120 1.48 -2.27 14.08
C TYR A 120 1.29 -2.14 15.60
N ASP A 121 1.90 -1.14 16.22
CA ASP A 121 1.75 -0.88 17.66
C ASP A 121 0.29 -0.68 18.06
N LYS A 122 -0.44 0.19 17.34
CA LYS A 122 -1.81 0.58 17.68
C LYS A 122 -2.88 -0.44 17.30
N TYR A 123 -2.74 -1.10 16.15
CA TYR A 123 -3.77 -1.96 15.56
C TYR A 123 -3.36 -3.42 15.42
N GLN A 124 -2.10 -3.77 15.72
CA GLN A 124 -1.53 -5.11 15.47
C GLN A 124 -1.62 -5.54 14.00
N ILE A 125 -1.59 -4.56 13.09
CA ILE A 125 -1.63 -4.77 11.63
C ILE A 125 -0.26 -4.50 11.04
N TYR A 126 0.31 -5.47 10.31
CA TYR A 126 1.53 -5.26 9.54
C TYR A 126 1.22 -4.87 8.10
N ILE A 127 1.79 -3.75 7.68
CA ILE A 127 1.64 -3.24 6.33
C ILE A 127 2.75 -3.79 5.45
N ASN A 128 2.40 -4.55 4.42
CA ASN A 128 3.34 -5.09 3.45
C ASN A 128 3.72 -4.01 2.42
N LYS A 129 5.01 -3.66 2.39
CA LYS A 129 5.57 -2.77 1.37
C LYS A 129 5.76 -3.56 0.08
N VAL A 130 5.08 -3.17 -0.99
CA VAL A 130 5.26 -3.76 -2.31
C VAL A 130 5.93 -2.74 -3.24
N ILE A 131 7.06 -3.14 -3.81
CA ILE A 131 7.70 -2.44 -4.94
C ILE A 131 7.46 -3.31 -6.17
N PRO A 132 6.58 -2.95 -7.11
CA PRO A 132 6.15 -3.85 -8.18
C PRO A 132 7.30 -4.42 -9.03
N THR A 133 8.33 -3.63 -9.30
CA THR A 133 9.51 -4.10 -10.07
C THR A 133 10.33 -5.16 -9.34
N ILE A 134 10.30 -5.19 -8.00
CA ILE A 134 10.95 -6.24 -7.21
C ILE A 134 9.98 -7.41 -7.08
N PHE A 135 8.74 -7.12 -6.73
CA PHE A 135 7.69 -8.11 -6.51
C PHE A 135 7.38 -8.95 -7.75
N PHE A 136 7.37 -8.35 -8.94
CA PHE A 136 7.12 -9.08 -10.18
C PHE A 136 8.30 -9.99 -10.58
N LYS A 137 9.52 -9.77 -10.08
CA LYS A 137 10.65 -10.66 -10.33
C LYS A 137 10.51 -11.98 -9.57
N THR A 138 9.90 -11.94 -8.39
CA THR A 138 9.64 -13.11 -7.55
C THR A 138 8.29 -13.76 -7.84
N THR A 139 7.31 -12.97 -8.29
CA THR A 139 6.00 -13.46 -8.73
C THR A 139 5.91 -13.52 -10.25
N TRP A 140 5.17 -12.60 -10.87
CA TRP A 140 5.10 -12.40 -12.32
C TRP A 140 4.75 -10.97 -12.66
N CYS A 141 5.05 -10.55 -13.90
CA CYS A 141 4.54 -9.29 -14.44
C CYS A 141 3.19 -9.52 -15.14
N PRO A 142 2.12 -8.77 -14.78
CA PRO A 142 0.81 -8.93 -15.41
C PRO A 142 0.86 -8.70 -16.92
N GLN A 143 0.08 -9.47 -17.67
CA GLN A 143 0.09 -9.45 -19.13
C GLN A 143 -0.29 -8.07 -19.70
N SER A 144 -1.25 -7.40 -19.08
CA SER A 144 -1.67 -6.04 -19.47
C SER A 144 -0.55 -5.01 -19.32
N ILE A 145 0.31 -5.19 -18.31
CA ILE A 145 1.49 -4.35 -18.07
C ILE A 145 2.63 -4.74 -18.99
N ARG A 146 2.85 -6.05 -19.19
CA ARG A 146 3.88 -6.60 -20.07
C ARG A 146 3.70 -6.13 -21.51
N ASN A 147 2.47 -6.13 -22.03
CA ASN A 147 2.17 -5.83 -23.44
C ASN A 147 1.90 -4.34 -23.74
N GLY A 148 1.83 -3.49 -22.72
CA GLY A 148 1.50 -2.08 -22.87
C GLY A 148 0.18 -1.82 -23.62
N LYS A 149 -0.04 -0.57 -24.04
CA LYS A 149 -1.29 -0.17 -24.70
C LYS A 149 -1.46 -0.71 -26.13
N ARG A 150 -0.36 -1.10 -26.79
CA ARG A 150 -0.34 -1.56 -28.19
C ARG A 150 -0.41 -3.08 -28.31
N GLY A 151 -0.53 -3.81 -27.20
CA GLY A 151 -0.55 -5.28 -27.20
C GLY A 151 0.82 -5.94 -27.46
N MET A 152 1.89 -5.16 -27.62
CA MET A 152 3.24 -5.66 -27.88
C MET A 152 4.10 -5.72 -26.61
N PRO A 153 4.85 -6.81 -26.37
CA PRO A 153 5.71 -6.92 -25.21
C PRO A 153 6.68 -5.75 -25.06
N LEU A 154 6.67 -5.10 -23.91
CA LEU A 154 7.59 -4.04 -23.53
C LEU A 154 8.91 -4.66 -23.08
N LYS A 155 10.03 -4.18 -23.64
CA LYS A 155 11.39 -4.62 -23.29
C LYS A 155 11.70 -4.52 -21.79
N LYS A 156 11.09 -3.57 -21.08
CA LYS A 156 11.24 -3.41 -19.63
C LYS A 156 10.80 -4.65 -18.85
N TRP A 157 9.75 -5.33 -19.31
CA TRP A 157 9.08 -6.41 -18.58
C TRP A 157 9.35 -7.78 -19.20
N SER A 158 10.08 -7.84 -20.31
CA SER A 158 10.30 -9.08 -21.06
C SER A 158 11.10 -10.13 -20.27
N THR A 159 11.91 -9.69 -19.29
CA THR A 159 12.72 -10.57 -18.43
C THR A 159 12.00 -11.06 -17.17
N TYR A 160 10.78 -10.59 -16.92
CA TYR A 160 10.03 -10.96 -15.73
C TYR A 160 9.28 -12.27 -15.99
N PRO A 161 9.08 -13.11 -14.96
CA PRO A 161 8.25 -14.30 -15.09
C PRO A 161 6.85 -13.95 -15.60
N THR A 162 6.29 -14.88 -16.36
CA THR A 162 4.87 -14.95 -16.69
C THR A 162 4.11 -15.62 -15.55
N LYS A 163 2.79 -15.39 -15.52
CA LYS A 163 1.90 -16.02 -14.55
C LYS A 163 1.98 -17.55 -14.63
N GLU A 164 2.08 -18.09 -15.84
CA GLU A 164 2.18 -19.52 -16.11
C GLU A 164 3.51 -20.11 -15.61
N GLU A 165 4.62 -19.36 -15.74
CA GLU A 165 5.92 -19.76 -15.20
C GLU A 165 5.89 -19.80 -13.66
N TYR A 166 5.34 -18.76 -13.02
CA TYR A 166 5.20 -18.72 -11.56
C TYR A 166 4.36 -19.87 -11.01
N LEU A 167 3.22 -20.15 -11.66
CA LEU A 167 2.33 -21.24 -11.25
C LEU A 167 2.94 -22.64 -11.39
N ARG A 168 3.93 -22.82 -12.28
CA ARG A 168 4.67 -24.09 -12.37
C ARG A 168 5.60 -24.30 -11.18
N CYS A 169 6.14 -23.23 -10.61
CA CYS A 169 7.03 -23.28 -9.44
C CYS A 169 6.28 -23.46 -8.11
N LEU A 170 4.98 -23.18 -8.08
CA LEU A 170 4.13 -23.34 -6.89
C LEU A 170 3.57 -24.76 -6.69
N LYS A 171 3.79 -25.66 -7.65
CA LYS A 171 3.36 -27.08 -7.58
C LYS A 171 4.47 -27.93 -6.98
#